data_AF-A0A7W7KFM0-F1
#
_entry.id   AF-A0A7W7KFM0-F1
#
_cell.length_a   1.000
_cell.length_b   1.000
_cell.length_c   1.000
_cell.angle_alpha   90.00
_cell.angle_beta   90.00
_cell.angle_gamma   90.00
#
_symmetry.space_group_name_H-M   'P 1'
#
loop_
_entity.id
_entity.type
_entity.pdbx_description
1 polymer ?
#
loop_
_entity_poly.entity_id
_entity_poly.type
_entity_poly.pdbx_seq_one_letter_code
_entity_poly.pdbx_strand_id
1 'polypeptide(L)' 'MSTILNSLDFTDLLKAYLNSNVQLPDATDLAGHEFCGDRWRLKFSSGGERWEQTVDLEDLLVWLWTQNLKASPGISV' A
#
# COMPACT_ATOMS: atom_id res chain seq x y z
N MET A 1 -22.97 -10.82 11.49
CA MET A 1 -21.98 -10.07 12.28
C MET A 1 -20.69 -10.07 11.46
N SER A 2 -20.52 -9.11 10.54
CA SER A 2 -19.37 -9.01 9.64
C SER A 2 -18.74 -7.64 9.83
N THR A 3 -17.72 -7.57 10.68
CA THR A 3 -17.13 -6.31 11.16
C THR A 3 -15.60 -6.33 10.99
N ILE A 4 -15.09 -6.85 9.87
CA ILE A 4 -13.64 -6.93 9.60
C ILE A 4 -13.22 -6.10 8.36
N LEU A 5 -14.18 -5.53 7.62
CA LEU A 5 -13.92 -4.60 6.50
C LEU A 5 -14.36 -3.15 6.81
N ASN A 6 -14.47 -2.79 8.09
CA ASN A 6 -14.70 -1.40 8.47
C ASN A 6 -13.36 -0.64 8.42
N SER A 7 -13.15 0.03 7.28
CA SER A 7 -12.18 1.10 7.01
C SER A 7 -10.70 0.78 7.21
N LEU A 8 -10.14 -0.18 6.46
CA LEU A 8 -8.75 0.04 6.04
C LEU A 8 -8.80 1.18 5.03
N ASP A 9 -8.29 2.36 5.40
CA ASP A 9 -8.13 3.44 4.44
C ASP A 9 -7.22 2.93 3.33
N PHE A 10 -7.61 3.15 2.06
CA PHE A 10 -6.79 2.75 0.92
C PHE A 10 -5.37 3.36 1.02
N THR A 11 -5.25 4.51 1.67
CA THR A 11 -3.99 5.13 2.06
C THR A 11 -3.12 4.23 2.95
N ASP A 12 -3.70 3.58 3.95
CA ASP A 12 -2.95 2.71 4.87
C ASP A 12 -2.50 1.42 4.18
N LEU A 13 -3.31 0.91 3.25
CA LEU A 13 -2.94 -0.22 2.39
C LEU A 13 -1.68 0.11 1.56
N LEU A 14 -1.67 1.28 0.91
CA LEU A 14 -0.54 1.73 0.10
C LEU A 14 0.73 1.93 0.96
N LYS A 15 0.60 2.50 2.15
CA LYS A 15 1.71 2.62 3.10
C LYS A 15 2.24 1.25 3.53
N ALA A 16 1.36 0.28 3.81
CA ALA A 16 1.75 -1.07 4.20
C ALA A 16 2.47 -1.82 3.07
N TYR A 17 1.97 -1.69 1.84
CA TYR A 17 2.64 -2.22 0.64
C TYR A 17 4.04 -1.61 0.50
N LEU A 18 4.15 -0.27 0.60
CA LEU A 18 5.44 0.40 0.48
C LEU A 18 6.38 -0.06 1.57
N ASN A 19 6.03 0.00 2.86
CA ASN A 19 6.89 -0.45 3.95
C ASN A 19 7.40 -1.91 3.79
N SER A 20 6.65 -2.76 3.07
CA SER A 20 7.02 -4.15 2.83
C SER A 20 7.97 -4.36 1.65
N ASN A 21 7.94 -3.48 0.65
CA ASN A 21 8.65 -3.66 -0.63
C ASN A 21 9.67 -2.55 -0.93
N VAL A 22 9.49 -1.39 -0.31
CA VAL A 22 10.25 -0.16 -0.49
C VAL A 22 10.59 0.38 0.90
N GLN A 23 11.88 0.57 1.18
CA GLN A 23 12.28 1.17 2.45
C GLN A 23 11.91 2.65 2.45
N LEU A 24 10.79 3.00 3.07
CA LEU A 24 10.40 4.39 3.28
C LEU A 24 11.24 5.01 4.41
N PRO A 25 11.60 6.31 4.32
CA PRO A 25 12.20 7.03 5.42
C PRO A 25 11.30 7.05 6.66
N ASP A 26 11.89 7.05 7.85
CA ASP A 26 11.14 7.23 9.10
C ASP A 26 10.43 8.60 9.11
N ALA A 27 9.22 8.65 9.68
CA ALA A 27 8.35 9.83 9.71
C ALA A 27 7.92 10.36 8.32
N THR A 28 7.57 9.44 7.42
CA THR A 28 7.00 9.77 6.11
C THR A 28 5.48 9.94 6.18
N ASP A 29 4.99 11.17 5.94
CA ASP A 29 3.57 11.45 5.81
C ASP A 29 3.15 11.41 4.33
N LEU A 30 2.08 10.66 4.02
CA LEU A 30 1.46 10.68 2.69
C LEU A 30 0.65 11.97 2.57
N ALA A 31 1.15 12.89 1.75
CA ALA A 31 0.51 14.18 1.47
C ALA A 31 -0.63 14.06 0.45
N GLY A 32 -0.63 13.01 -0.39
CA GLY A 32 -1.73 12.72 -1.31
C GLY A 32 -1.40 11.59 -2.28
N HIS A 33 -2.44 11.10 -2.97
CA HIS A 33 -2.30 10.07 -3.99
C HIS A 33 -3.19 10.34 -5.21
N GLU A 34 -2.74 9.94 -6.39
CA GLU A 34 -3.46 10.07 -7.64
C GLU A 34 -3.41 8.76 -8.42
N PHE A 35 -4.54 8.35 -8.99
CA PHE A 35 -4.59 7.19 -9.86
C PHE A 35 -4.30 7.61 -11.31
N CYS A 36 -3.28 7.00 -11.91
CA CYS A 36 -2.80 7.30 -13.24
C CYS A 36 -2.94 6.07 -14.16
N GLY A 37 -4.15 5.54 -14.30
CA GLY A 37 -4.46 4.44 -15.22
C GLY A 37 -4.11 3.06 -14.67
N ASP A 38 -2.84 2.67 -14.69
CA ASP A 38 -2.36 1.36 -14.21
C ASP A 38 -1.53 1.45 -12.92
N ARG A 39 -1.33 2.66 -12.42
CA ARG A 39 -0.45 2.95 -11.29
C ARG A 39 -1.01 4.03 -10.39
N TRP A 40 -0.62 3.98 -9.12
CA TRP A 40 -0.87 5.03 -8.14
C TRP A 40 0.39 5.87 -7.95
N ARG A 41 0.27 7.18 -8.12
CA ARG A 41 1.32 8.14 -7.78
C ARG A 41 1.08 8.66 -6.37
N LEU A 42 2.05 8.49 -5.50
CA LEU A 42 2.01 8.82 -4.09
C LEU A 42 2.96 9.97 -3.81
N LYS A 43 2.48 11.02 -3.16
CA LYS A 43 3.26 12.20 -2.81
C LYS A 43 3.52 12.18 -1.31
N PHE A 44 4.79 12.28 -0.94
CA PHE A 44 5.23 12.25 0.45
C PHE A 44 5.85 13.57 0.86
N SER A 45 5.75 13.87 2.15
CA SER A 45 6.51 14.94 2.76
C SER A 45 7.05 14.52 4.12
N SER A 46 8.32 14.82 4.38
CA SER A 46 8.93 14.65 5.69
C SER A 46 9.98 15.73 5.92
N GLY A 47 9.93 16.41 7.06
CA GLY A 47 10.94 17.41 7.44
C GLY A 47 11.13 18.59 6.47
N GLY A 48 10.18 18.86 5.57
CA GLY A 48 10.29 19.88 4.52
C GLY A 48 10.77 19.34 3.16
N GLU A 49 11.22 18.10 3.09
CA GLU A 49 11.50 17.40 1.83
C GLU A 49 10.22 16.81 1.25
N ARG A 50 10.14 16.75 -0.07
CA ARG A 50 9.01 16.19 -0.82
C ARG A 50 9.53 15.26 -1.89
N TRP A 51 8.92 14.09 -2.00
CA TRP A 51 9.23 13.12 -3.06
C TRP A 51 7.98 12.38 -3.50
N GLU A 52 8.10 11.66 -4.60
CA GLU A 52 7.01 10.88 -5.18
C GLU A 52 7.43 9.42 -5.31
N GLN A 53 6.50 8.51 -5.06
CA GLN A 53 6.64 7.08 -5.32
C GLN A 53 5.51 6.62 -6.21
N THR A 54 5.80 5.72 -7.14
CA THR A 54 4.77 5.09 -7.95
C THR A 54 4.58 3.64 -7.49
N VAL A 55 3.33 3.20 -7.45
CA VAL A 55 2.93 1.82 -7.13
C VAL A 55 2.11 1.28 -8.29
N ASP A 56 2.60 0.23 -8.93
CA ASP A 56 1.88 -0.44 -10.01
C ASP A 56 0.73 -1.29 -9.44
N LEU A 57 -0.42 -1.25 -10.10
CA LEU A 57 -1.63 -1.94 -9.64
C LEU A 57 -1.43 -3.45 -9.61
N GLU A 58 -0.74 -4.00 -10.61
CA GLU A 58 -0.47 -5.44 -10.71
C GLU A 58 0.37 -5.92 -9.52
N ASP A 59 1.46 -5.21 -9.21
CA ASP A 59 2.33 -5.55 -8.08
C ASP A 59 1.59 -5.44 -6.74
N LEU A 60 0.74 -4.42 -6.58
CA LEU A 60 -0.11 -4.28 -5.41
C LEU A 60 -1.05 -5.47 -5.26
N LEU A 61 -1.72 -5.89 -6.33
CA LEU A 61 -2.64 -7.03 -6.31
C LEU A 61 -1.93 -8.35 -6.02
N VAL A 62 -0.77 -8.59 -6.62
CA VAL A 62 0.06 -9.77 -6.35
C VAL A 62 0.50 -9.81 -4.88
N TRP A 63 0.93 -8.67 -4.33
CA TRP A 63 1.30 -8.56 -2.93
C TRP A 63 0.10 -8.85 -2.01
N LEU A 64 -1.07 -8.26 -2.27
CA LEU A 64 -2.28 -8.51 -1.47
C LEU A 64 -2.69 -9.97 -1.50
N TRP A 65 -2.65 -10.59 -2.67
CA TRP A 65 -2.93 -12.02 -2.82
C TRP A 65 -1.96 -12.86 -1.99
N THR A 66 -0.67 -12.53 -2.01
CA THR A 66 0.36 -13.20 -1.22
C THR A 66 0.10 -13.08 0.29
N GLN A 67 -0.33 -11.90 0.76
CA GLN A 67 -0.68 -11.72 2.18
C GLN A 67 -1.91 -12.54 2.56
N ASN A 68 -2.92 -12.64 1.69
CA ASN A 68 -4.12 -13.43 1.94
C ASN A 68 -3.80 -14.93 2.09
N LEU A 69 -2.95 -15.47 1.21
CA LEU A 69 -2.49 -16.86 1.29
C LEU A 69 -1.76 -17.14 2.61
N LYS A 70 -0.89 -16.23 3.07
CA LYS A 70 -0.19 -16.37 4.35
C LYS A 70 -1.16 -16.38 5.54
N ALA A 71 -2.25 -15.61 5.46
CA ALA A 71 -3.27 -15.55 6.49
C ALA A 71 -4.22 -16.77 6.49
N SER A 72 -4.28 -17.51 5.38
CA SER A 72 -5.16 -18.68 5.20
C SER A 72 -4.35 -19.93 4.82
N PRO A 73 -3.65 -20.57 5.78
CA PRO A 73 -2.75 -21.70 5.51
C PRO A 73 -3.46 -22.97 4.98
N GLY A 74 -4.79 -22.97 4.83
CA GLY A 74 -5.59 -24.07 4.30
C GLY A 74 -5.97 -23.95 2.82
N ILE A 75 -5.63 -22.86 2.13
CA ILE A 75 -5.86 -22.71 0.68
C ILE A 75 -4.56 -23.06 -0.05
N SER A 76 -4.40 -24.35 -0.35
CA SER A 76 -3.37 -24.82 -1.28
C SER A 76 -3.86 -24.58 -2.72
N VAL A 77 -3.07 -23.85 -3.51
CA VAL A 77 -3.24 -23.75 -4.97
C VAL A 77 -2.53 -24.92 -5.64
#